data_AF-A0A8J3SWB2-F1
#
_entry.id   AF-A0A8J3SWB2-F1
#
_cell.length_a   1.000
_cell.length_b   1.000
_cell.length_c   1.000
_cell.angle_alpha   90.00
_cell.angle_beta   90.00
_cell.angle_gamma   90.00
#
_symmetry.space_group_name_H-M   'P 1'
#
loop_
_entity.id
_entity.type
_entity.pdbx_description
1 polymer ?
#
loop_
_entity_poly.entity_id
_entity_poly.type
_entity_poly.pdbx_seq_one_letter_code
_entity_poly.pdbx_strand_id
1 'polypeptide(L)'
;MVARARSWGPATAQRVPYSQTKTRDGYRTDGSGYASMALGLTKPGPITVDLAKPAYTKPIPMTQLLQGDLVIDPIGTNTARMVVIFDRWTDAGHTAYWAYQQRAGYGTDHRIVTHGLKPGTQFRAYRPVNIR
;
A
#
# COMPACT_ATOMS: atom_id res chain seq x y z
N MET A 1 12.36 1.44 -3.41
CA MET A 1 10.96 1.02 -3.16
C MET A 1 10.15 0.80 -4.44
N VAL A 2 9.94 1.82 -5.29
CA VAL A 2 9.07 1.68 -6.49
C VAL A 2 9.50 0.56 -7.44
N ALA A 3 10.80 0.33 -7.63
CA ALA A 3 11.29 -0.81 -8.41
C ALA A 3 10.80 -2.17 -7.86
N ARG A 4 10.75 -2.33 -6.52
CA ARG A 4 10.18 -3.52 -5.87
C ARG A 4 8.67 -3.60 -6.10
N ALA A 5 7.93 -2.51 -5.94
CA ALA A 5 6.49 -2.48 -6.25
C ALA A 5 6.20 -2.95 -7.70
N ARG A 6 6.97 -2.45 -8.68
CA ARG A 6 6.84 -2.84 -10.09
C ARG A 6 7.18 -4.32 -10.36
N SER A 7 7.98 -4.96 -9.51
CA SER A 7 8.41 -6.35 -9.72
C SER A 7 7.26 -7.37 -9.70
N TRP A 8 6.11 -7.02 -9.13
CA TRP A 8 4.91 -7.86 -9.10
C TRP A 8 3.95 -7.63 -10.30
N GLY A 9 4.44 -6.98 -11.35
CA GLY A 9 3.73 -6.79 -12.62
C GLY A 9 2.40 -6.03 -12.48
N PRO A 10 2.33 -4.89 -11.74
CA PRO A 10 1.08 -4.19 -11.51
C PRO A 10 0.36 -3.84 -12.82
N ALA A 11 -0.95 -4.08 -12.86
CA ALA A 11 -1.81 -3.81 -14.02
C ALA A 11 -1.44 -4.57 -15.31
N THR A 12 -0.73 -5.69 -15.21
CA THR A 12 -0.38 -6.56 -16.36
C THR A 12 -1.09 -7.92 -16.30
N ALA A 13 -0.93 -8.75 -17.33
CA ALA A 13 -1.38 -10.14 -17.32
C ALA A 13 -0.55 -11.01 -16.34
N GLN A 14 0.69 -10.61 -16.06
CA GLN A 14 1.63 -11.30 -15.18
C GLN A 14 1.52 -10.82 -13.72
N ARG A 15 0.52 -10.00 -13.41
CA ARG A 15 0.31 -9.47 -12.05
C ARG A 15 0.20 -10.59 -11.04
N VAL A 16 0.81 -10.41 -9.86
CA VAL A 16 0.64 -11.35 -8.75
C VAL A 16 -0.82 -11.34 -8.29
N PRO A 17 -1.54 -12.49 -8.29
CA PRO A 17 -2.94 -12.55 -7.86
C PRO A 17 -3.10 -12.28 -6.37
N TYR A 18 -4.23 -11.68 -6.00
CA TYR A 18 -4.56 -11.45 -4.60
C TYR A 18 -4.92 -12.75 -3.89
N SER A 19 -4.36 -12.93 -2.70
CA SER A 19 -4.76 -13.97 -1.77
C SER A 19 -4.30 -13.65 -0.35
N GLN A 20 -5.20 -13.88 0.60
CA GLN A 20 -4.94 -13.78 2.04
C GLN A 20 -4.15 -14.97 2.59
N THR A 21 -4.02 -16.06 1.83
CA THR A 21 -3.39 -17.32 2.29
C THR A 21 -2.16 -17.71 1.49
N LYS A 22 -1.90 -17.07 0.35
CA LYS A 22 -0.72 -17.35 -0.49
C LYS A 22 0.39 -16.34 -0.26
N THR A 23 1.59 -16.76 -0.65
CA THR A 23 2.79 -15.93 -0.63
C THR A 23 3.46 -15.90 -2.00
N ARG A 24 4.23 -14.86 -2.24
CA ARG A 24 5.14 -14.70 -3.37
C ARG A 24 6.48 -14.20 -2.85
N ASP A 25 7.55 -14.94 -3.14
CA ASP A 25 8.92 -14.62 -2.70
C ASP A 25 9.05 -14.47 -1.16
N GLY A 26 8.15 -15.13 -0.42
CA GLY A 26 8.04 -15.13 1.04
C GLY A 26 7.18 -13.99 1.63
N TYR A 27 6.62 -13.10 0.82
CA TYR A 27 5.66 -12.07 1.26
C TYR A 27 4.23 -12.50 0.99
N ARG A 28 3.27 -12.08 1.83
CA ARG A 28 1.85 -12.34 1.58
C ARG A 28 1.38 -11.61 0.32
N THR A 29 0.49 -12.23 -0.45
CA THR A 29 -0.12 -11.63 -1.65
C THR A 29 -1.39 -10.83 -1.31
N ASP A 30 -1.29 -9.97 -0.30
CA ASP A 30 -2.35 -9.05 0.15
C ASP A 30 -1.84 -7.60 0.19
N GLY A 31 -2.70 -6.63 0.54
CA GLY A 31 -2.34 -5.20 0.58
C GLY A 31 -1.10 -4.91 1.45
N SER A 32 -1.07 -5.46 2.66
CA SER A 32 0.02 -5.24 3.62
C SER A 32 1.28 -6.05 3.30
N GLY A 33 1.14 -7.25 2.76
CA GLY A 33 2.26 -8.06 2.28
C GLY A 33 2.92 -7.45 1.04
N TYR A 34 2.14 -6.88 0.12
CA TYR A 34 2.66 -6.15 -1.03
C TYR A 34 3.39 -4.87 -0.63
N ALA A 35 2.83 -4.09 0.32
CA ALA A 35 3.53 -2.95 0.91
C ALA A 35 4.84 -3.37 1.58
N SER A 36 4.82 -4.46 2.37
CA SER A 36 6.02 -5.00 3.02
C SER A 36 7.09 -5.43 2.01
N MET A 37 6.69 -6.04 0.90
CA MET A 37 7.59 -6.40 -0.21
C MET A 37 8.19 -5.15 -0.87
N ALA A 38 7.37 -4.15 -1.20
CA ALA A 38 7.84 -2.93 -1.83
C ALA A 38 8.86 -2.18 -0.94
N LEU A 39 8.61 -2.17 0.37
CA LEU A 39 9.48 -1.60 1.39
C LEU A 39 10.74 -2.45 1.65
N GLY A 40 10.72 -3.75 1.33
CA GLY A 40 11.82 -4.66 1.66
C GLY A 40 11.88 -5.00 3.16
N LEU A 41 10.73 -5.03 3.85
CA LEU A 41 10.66 -5.44 5.25
C LEU A 41 11.01 -6.93 5.43
N THR A 42 11.35 -7.33 6.65
CA THR A 42 11.52 -8.75 6.98
C THR A 42 10.25 -9.54 6.64
N LYS A 43 10.42 -10.67 5.96
CA LYS A 43 9.34 -11.56 5.52
C LYS A 43 8.66 -12.24 6.71
N PRO A 44 7.33 -12.47 6.67
CA PRO A 44 6.40 -12.13 5.58
C PRO A 44 5.89 -10.68 5.63
N GLY A 45 6.36 -9.88 6.59
CA GLY A 45 5.92 -8.51 6.86
C GLY A 45 4.74 -8.44 7.84
N PRO A 46 4.49 -7.28 8.47
CA PRO A 46 3.36 -7.08 9.39
C PRO A 46 2.01 -7.13 8.65
N ILE A 47 0.93 -7.45 9.38
CA ILE A 47 -0.45 -7.23 8.90
C ILE A 47 -0.77 -5.72 8.87
N THR A 48 -1.86 -5.32 8.21
CA THR A 48 -2.23 -3.91 8.03
C THR A 48 -2.26 -3.09 9.33
N VAL A 49 -2.78 -3.65 10.43
CA VAL A 49 -2.84 -2.95 11.71
C VAL A 49 -1.45 -2.71 12.29
N ASP A 50 -0.58 -3.71 12.22
CA ASP A 50 0.79 -3.58 12.73
C ASP A 50 1.65 -2.69 11.84
N LEU A 51 1.42 -2.69 10.51
CA LEU A 51 2.13 -1.83 9.56
C LEU A 51 1.92 -0.34 9.87
N ALA A 52 0.77 0.04 10.43
CA ALA A 52 0.48 1.41 10.86
C ALA A 52 1.15 1.81 12.19
N LYS A 53 1.84 0.88 12.89
CA LYS A 53 2.50 1.16 14.17
C LYS A 53 3.87 1.84 13.98
N PRO A 54 4.35 2.59 15.00
CA PRO A 54 5.63 3.31 14.97
C PRO A 54 6.88 2.48 14.61
N ALA A 55 6.83 1.16 14.81
CA ALA A 55 7.91 0.26 14.43
C ALA A 55 8.17 0.24 12.92
N TYR A 56 7.15 0.50 12.09
CA TYR A 56 7.22 0.42 10.63
C TYR A 56 6.91 1.74 9.93
N THR A 57 6.01 2.55 10.50
CA THR A 57 5.58 3.80 9.89
C THR A 57 5.30 4.90 10.91
N LYS A 58 5.33 6.15 10.47
CA LYS A 58 4.89 7.32 11.25
C LYS A 58 3.78 8.07 10.51
N PRO A 59 2.76 8.61 11.22
CA PRO A 59 1.69 9.35 10.58
C PRO A 59 2.21 10.64 9.93
N ILE A 60 1.63 11.01 8.80
CA ILE A 60 1.86 12.29 8.11
C ILE A 60 0.53 12.87 7.61
N PRO A 61 0.45 14.18 7.36
CA PRO A 61 -0.67 14.77 6.63
C PRO A 61 -0.76 14.19 5.21
N MET A 62 -1.99 13.97 4.70
CA MET A 62 -2.21 13.54 3.31
C MET A 62 -1.54 14.48 2.30
N THR A 63 -1.53 15.78 2.58
CA THR A 63 -0.92 16.81 1.72
C THR A 63 0.61 16.71 1.63
N GLN A 64 1.26 15.93 2.50
CA GLN A 64 2.71 15.74 2.53
C GLN A 64 3.16 14.41 1.92
N LEU A 65 2.26 13.69 1.23
CA LEU A 65 2.59 12.44 0.57
C LEU A 65 3.72 12.64 -0.46
N LEU A 66 4.72 11.77 -0.35
CA LEU A 66 5.81 11.60 -1.27
C LEU A 66 5.80 10.17 -1.83
N GLN A 67 6.45 9.96 -2.98
CA GLN A 67 6.53 8.64 -3.61
C GLN A 67 7.04 7.58 -2.63
N GLY A 68 6.27 6.52 -2.43
CA GLY A 68 6.56 5.44 -1.51
C GLY A 68 5.91 5.56 -0.12
N ASP A 69 5.29 6.70 0.22
CA ASP A 69 4.46 6.78 1.41
C ASP A 69 3.24 5.86 1.27
N LEU A 70 2.67 5.46 2.42
CA LEU A 70 1.54 4.56 2.49
C LEU A 70 0.28 5.33 2.85
N VAL A 71 -0.85 4.92 2.28
CA VAL A 71 -2.18 5.32 2.75
C VAL A 71 -2.86 4.06 3.25
N ILE A 72 -3.10 4.01 4.55
CA ILE A 72 -3.51 2.80 5.28
C ILE A 72 -4.89 3.02 5.88
N ASP A 73 -5.72 2.01 5.71
CA ASP A 73 -6.96 1.81 6.44
C ASP A 73 -6.84 0.54 7.30
N PRO A 74 -6.59 0.71 8.61
CA PRO A 74 -6.44 -0.41 9.53
C PRO A 74 -7.76 -0.89 10.14
N ILE A 75 -8.89 -0.26 9.83
CA ILE A 75 -10.18 -0.53 10.50
C ILE A 75 -10.96 -1.62 9.74
N GLY A 76 -11.67 -2.46 10.50
CA GLY A 76 -12.50 -3.55 9.95
C GLY A 76 -11.82 -4.91 9.97
N THR A 77 -12.40 -5.86 9.22
CA THR A 77 -11.90 -7.24 9.07
C THR A 77 -10.65 -7.29 8.21
N ASN A 78 -9.95 -8.42 8.20
CA ASN A 78 -8.79 -8.64 7.32
C ASN A 78 -9.09 -8.46 5.82
N THR A 79 -10.35 -8.58 5.41
CA THR A 79 -10.79 -8.35 4.02
C THR A 79 -11.20 -6.91 3.73
N ALA A 80 -11.53 -6.12 4.76
CA ALA A 80 -11.94 -4.72 4.62
C ALA A 80 -10.75 -3.75 4.69
N ARG A 81 -9.71 -4.12 5.45
CA ARG A 81 -8.48 -3.33 5.59
C ARG A 81 -7.75 -3.17 4.27
N MET A 82 -7.20 -1.98 4.03
CA MET A 82 -6.51 -1.68 2.79
C MET A 82 -5.20 -0.93 3.02
N VAL A 83 -4.22 -1.22 2.15
CA VAL A 83 -2.95 -0.49 2.08
C VAL A 83 -2.71 -0.16 0.62
N VAL A 84 -2.42 1.11 0.34
CA VAL A 84 -1.94 1.55 -0.98
C VAL A 84 -0.61 2.28 -0.82
N ILE A 85 0.27 2.14 -1.80
CA ILE A 85 1.55 2.84 -1.88
C ILE A 85 1.36 4.02 -2.82
N PHE A 86 1.56 5.23 -2.33
CA PHE A 86 1.50 6.44 -3.12
C PHE A 86 2.64 6.48 -4.15
N ASP A 87 2.31 6.76 -5.42
CA ASP A 87 3.31 7.03 -6.48
C ASP A 87 3.45 8.55 -6.68
N ARG A 88 2.37 9.19 -7.13
CA ARG A 88 2.33 10.62 -7.46
C ARG A 88 0.91 11.16 -7.52
N TRP A 89 0.76 12.47 -7.31
CA TRP A 89 -0.50 13.18 -7.57
C TRP A 89 -0.84 13.19 -9.07
N THR A 90 -2.13 13.29 -9.38
CA THR A 90 -2.61 13.46 -10.77
C THR A 90 -2.50 14.89 -11.26
N ASP A 91 -2.56 15.85 -10.34
CA ASP A 91 -2.57 17.29 -10.58
C ASP A 91 -2.05 18.05 -9.35
N ALA A 92 -1.82 19.35 -9.50
CA ALA A 92 -1.35 20.23 -8.43
C ALA A 92 -2.40 20.50 -7.33
N GLY A 93 -3.68 20.21 -7.60
CA GLY A 93 -4.78 20.32 -6.63
C GLY A 93 -4.87 19.12 -5.69
N HIS A 94 -4.04 18.08 -5.89
CA HIS A 94 -4.03 16.86 -5.08
C HIS A 94 -5.41 16.17 -5.01
N THR A 95 -6.16 16.21 -6.11
CA THR A 95 -7.56 15.70 -6.13
C THR A 95 -7.65 14.17 -6.29
N ALA A 96 -6.62 13.55 -6.86
CA ALA A 96 -6.44 12.12 -6.95
C ALA A 96 -4.94 11.78 -7.06
N TYR A 97 -4.59 10.51 -6.89
CA TYR A 97 -3.20 10.06 -7.01
C TYR A 97 -3.08 8.68 -7.62
N TRP A 98 -1.96 8.44 -8.28
CA TRP A 98 -1.52 7.13 -8.71
C TRP A 98 -1.01 6.35 -7.51
N ALA A 99 -1.46 5.10 -7.39
CA ALA A 99 -1.07 4.23 -6.30
C ALA A 99 -0.86 2.79 -6.75
N TYR A 100 0.11 2.12 -6.14
CA TYR A 100 0.26 0.68 -6.24
C TYR A 100 -0.53 -0.01 -5.11
N GLN A 101 -1.21 -1.11 -5.43
CA GLN A 101 -2.00 -1.85 -4.45
C GLN A 101 -2.22 -3.31 -4.84
N GLN A 102 -2.75 -4.09 -3.89
CA GLN A 102 -3.26 -5.44 -4.10
C GLN A 102 -4.78 -5.41 -3.94
N ARG A 103 -5.54 -5.85 -4.95
CA ARG A 103 -7.01 -5.85 -4.93
C ARG A 103 -7.58 -7.25 -4.99
N ALA A 104 -8.52 -7.56 -4.11
CA ALA A 104 -9.31 -8.79 -4.17
C ALA A 104 -9.96 -8.95 -5.56
N GLY A 105 -9.91 -10.16 -6.12
CA GLY A 105 -10.42 -10.47 -7.46
C GLY A 105 -9.58 -9.95 -8.63
N TYR A 106 -8.51 -9.17 -8.39
CA TYR A 106 -7.66 -8.64 -9.45
C TYR A 106 -6.18 -9.00 -9.27
N GLY A 107 -5.59 -8.72 -8.11
CA GLY A 107 -4.16 -8.83 -7.85
C GLY A 107 -3.44 -7.48 -7.85
N THR A 108 -2.18 -7.49 -8.27
CA THR A 108 -1.32 -6.30 -8.22
C THR A 108 -1.78 -5.28 -9.25
N ASP A 109 -1.99 -4.04 -8.79
CA ASP A 109 -2.56 -2.97 -9.59
C ASP A 109 -1.72 -1.68 -9.42
N HIS A 110 -1.77 -0.82 -10.44
CA HIS A 110 -1.25 0.53 -10.42
C HIS A 110 -2.28 1.44 -11.10
N ARG A 111 -3.01 2.22 -10.30
CA ARG A 111 -4.19 2.97 -10.76
C ARG A 111 -4.39 4.26 -10.00
N ILE A 112 -5.23 5.13 -10.57
CA ILE A 112 -5.71 6.32 -9.90
C ILE A 112 -6.72 5.94 -8.81
N VAL A 113 -6.55 6.55 -7.63
CA VAL A 113 -7.42 6.40 -6.45
C VAL A 113 -7.58 7.74 -5.72
N THR A 114 -8.53 7.78 -4.79
CA THR A 114 -8.83 8.97 -3.96
C THR A 114 -8.89 8.63 -2.46
N HIS A 115 -8.23 7.55 -2.03
CA HIS A 115 -8.29 7.11 -0.63
C HIS A 115 -7.68 8.17 0.30
N GLY A 116 -8.33 8.46 1.42
CA GLY A 116 -7.88 9.46 2.39
C GLY A 116 -8.09 10.93 2.00
N LEU A 117 -8.60 11.23 0.79
CA LEU A 117 -8.82 12.62 0.36
C LEU A 117 -10.17 13.19 0.82
N LYS A 118 -11.17 12.32 1.04
CA LYS A 118 -12.47 12.74 1.54
C LYS A 118 -12.44 12.86 3.08
N PRO A 119 -13.01 13.95 3.64
CA PRO A 119 -13.24 14.05 5.09
C PRO A 119 -14.04 12.86 5.61
N GLY A 120 -13.79 12.47 6.87
CA GLY A 120 -14.51 11.38 7.54
C GLY A 120 -14.12 9.95 7.09
N THR A 121 -13.21 9.79 6.12
CA THR A 121 -12.69 8.47 5.78
C THR A 121 -11.77 7.93 6.88
N GLN A 122 -11.61 6.60 6.95
CA GLN A 122 -10.73 5.91 7.89
C GLN A 122 -9.26 5.83 7.44
N PHE A 123 -8.99 6.16 6.17
CA PHE A 123 -7.63 6.20 5.63
C PHE A 123 -6.79 7.28 6.29
N ARG A 124 -5.54 6.95 6.60
CA ARG A 124 -4.53 7.90 7.07
C ARG A 124 -3.24 7.71 6.28
N ALA A 125 -2.49 8.78 6.07
CA ALA A 125 -1.18 8.74 5.42
C ALA A 125 -0.07 8.44 6.43
N TYR A 126 0.89 7.65 5.99
CA TYR A 126 2.00 7.16 6.80
C TYR A 126 3.28 7.19 5.99
N ARG A 127 4.35 7.69 6.60
CA ARG A 127 5.71 7.58 6.07
C ARG A 127 6.40 6.36 6.68
N PRO A 128 6.87 5.39 5.88
CA PRO A 128 7.61 4.28 6.43
C PRO A 128 8.95 4.74 7.03
N VAL A 129 9.37 4.07 8.11
CA VAL A 129 10.57 4.40 8.88
C VAL A 129 11.54 3.22 8.89
N ASN A 130 12.82 3.49 9.14
CA ASN A 130 13.87 2.46 9.28
C ASN A 130 13.98 1.49 8.09
N ILE A 131 13.66 1.97 6.89
CA ILE A 131 13.75 1.19 5.65
C ILE A 131 15.22 1.15 5.21
N ARG A 132 15.74 -0.04 4.95
CA ARG A 132 17.11 -0.27 4.44
C ARG A 132 17.15 -0.36 2.92
#